data_AF-A0A937G5U8-F1
#
_entry.id   AF-A0A937G5U8-F1
#
_cell.length_a   1.000
_cell.length_b   1.000
_cell.length_c   1.000
_cell.angle_alpha   90.00
_cell.angle_beta   90.00
_cell.angle_gamma   90.00
#
_symmetry.space_group_name_H-M   'P 1'
#
loop_
_entity.id
_entity.type
_entity.pdbx_description
1 polymer ?
#
loop_
_entity_poly.entity_id
_entity_poly.type
_entity_poly.pdbx_seq_one_letter_code
_entity_poly.pdbx_strand_id
1 'polypeptide(L)'
;MDQSIENKSNFKNKIINFYNYNKVKSHVIAFASMLFLILFIFIKNNNEKKNIYIAEKYVEAGLLLNSNKKEDAKIIYDEIIASNNKFYSILALNTIIEKELITDKNKIEEYFNILEAIDLSKENIDLINFKKALYFINNDKLKKGNELLKKLLANNSNFKELIAEILEN
;
A
#
# COMPACT_ATOMS: atom_id res chain seq x y z
N MET A 1 -15.52 -10.18 53.77
CA MET A 1 -14.53 -9.64 52.81
C MET A 1 -13.31 -10.57 52.89
N ASP A 2 -13.23 -11.67 52.13
CA ASP A 2 -12.04 -12.57 52.22
C ASP A 2 -11.76 -13.44 50.96
N GLN A 3 -12.80 -13.90 50.23
CA GLN A 3 -12.59 -14.79 49.06
C GLN A 3 -11.80 -14.17 47.89
N SER A 4 -11.88 -12.84 47.71
CA SER A 4 -11.13 -12.15 46.65
C SER A 4 -9.63 -12.03 46.95
N ILE A 5 -9.26 -11.97 48.23
CA ILE A 5 -7.86 -11.90 48.69
C ILE A 5 -7.22 -13.30 48.58
N GLU A 6 -7.96 -14.34 48.94
CA GLU A 6 -7.52 -15.73 48.87
C GLU A 6 -7.30 -16.21 47.41
N ASN A 7 -8.18 -15.85 46.48
CA ASN A 7 -8.01 -16.15 45.05
C ASN A 7 -6.79 -15.44 44.43
N LYS A 8 -6.50 -14.20 44.87
CA LYS A 8 -5.32 -13.44 44.41
C LYS A 8 -4.01 -14.06 44.90
N SER A 9 -3.99 -14.59 46.13
CA SER A 9 -2.87 -15.34 46.71
C SER A 9 -2.60 -16.64 45.93
N ASN A 10 -3.66 -17.37 45.59
CA ASN A 10 -3.57 -18.63 44.84
C ASN A 10 -3.01 -18.42 43.42
N PHE A 11 -3.46 -17.37 42.71
CA PHE A 11 -2.96 -17.05 41.38
C PHE A 11 -1.47 -16.65 41.39
N LYS A 12 -1.05 -15.82 42.36
CA LYS A 12 0.35 -15.44 42.56
C LYS A 12 1.24 -16.67 42.79
N ASN A 13 0.82 -17.58 43.66
CA ASN A 13 1.58 -18.81 43.96
C ASN A 13 1.66 -19.73 42.74
N LYS A 14 0.61 -19.83 41.92
CA LYS A 14 0.65 -20.57 40.65
C LYS A 14 1.67 -20.00 39.67
N ILE A 15 1.77 -18.68 39.54
CA ILE A 15 2.78 -18.02 38.69
C ILE A 15 4.20 -18.30 39.19
N ILE A 16 4.43 -18.17 40.51
CA ILE A 16 5.74 -18.43 41.13
C ILE A 16 6.15 -19.89 40.91
N ASN A 17 5.24 -20.83 41.12
CA ASN A 17 5.50 -22.26 40.93
C ASN A 17 5.77 -22.58 39.46
N PHE A 18 5.02 -21.98 38.53
CA PHE A 18 5.23 -22.15 37.10
C PHE A 18 6.59 -21.61 36.64
N TYR A 19 6.98 -20.42 37.10
CA TYR A 19 8.30 -19.86 36.85
C TYR A 19 9.40 -20.76 37.43
N ASN A 20 9.25 -21.19 38.68
CA ASN A 20 10.25 -22.03 39.35
C ASN A 20 10.43 -23.39 38.67
N TYR A 21 9.35 -23.99 38.17
CA TYR A 21 9.39 -25.25 37.44
C TYR A 21 9.99 -25.10 36.03
N ASN A 22 9.82 -23.94 35.39
CA ASN A 22 10.24 -23.69 34.00
C ASN A 22 11.33 -22.62 33.84
N LYS A 23 12.16 -22.35 34.88
CA LYS A 23 13.09 -21.19 34.93
C LYS A 23 13.92 -20.99 33.66
N VAL A 24 14.51 -22.06 33.13
CA VAL A 24 15.33 -21.99 31.91
C VAL A 24 14.47 -21.59 30.71
N LYS A 25 13.31 -22.23 30.54
CA LYS A 25 12.38 -21.91 29.44
C LYS A 25 11.88 -20.46 29.54
N SER A 26 11.61 -19.95 30.75
CA SER A 26 11.20 -18.55 30.92
C SER A 26 12.29 -17.55 30.53
N HIS A 27 13.57 -17.82 30.83
CA HIS A 27 14.67 -16.97 30.37
C HIS A 27 14.85 -17.02 28.85
N VAL A 28 14.72 -18.21 28.24
CA VAL A 28 14.78 -18.37 26.77
C VAL A 28 13.64 -17.60 26.09
N ILE A 29 12.41 -17.69 26.61
CA ILE A 29 11.26 -16.95 26.07
C ILE A 29 11.46 -15.44 26.22
N ALA A 30 11.95 -14.98 27.37
CA ALA A 30 12.22 -13.56 27.59
C ALA A 30 13.28 -13.02 26.61
N PHE A 31 14.36 -13.78 26.39
CA PHE A 31 15.41 -13.43 25.44
C PHE A 31 14.90 -13.43 23.99
N ALA A 32 14.14 -14.46 23.60
CA ALA A 32 13.53 -14.53 22.27
C ALA A 32 12.56 -13.38 22.01
N SER A 33 11.76 -13.00 23.00
CA SER A 33 10.86 -11.83 22.94
C SER A 33 11.65 -10.52 22.75
N MET A 34 12.77 -10.36 23.46
CA MET A 34 13.64 -9.20 23.32
C MET A 34 14.28 -9.12 21.93
N LEU A 35 14.78 -10.24 21.40
CA LEU A 35 15.28 -10.32 20.02
C LEU A 35 14.19 -9.97 18.99
N PHE A 36 12.98 -10.48 19.19
CA PHE A 36 11.85 -10.20 18.31
C PHE A 36 11.51 -8.71 18.27
N LEU A 37 11.51 -8.03 19.43
CA LEU A 37 11.30 -6.57 19.49
C LEU A 37 12.37 -5.79 18.74
N ILE A 38 13.65 -6.16 18.89
CA ILE A 38 14.76 -5.52 18.18
C ILE A 38 14.60 -5.69 16.66
N LEU A 39 14.30 -6.90 16.21
CA LEU A 39 14.04 -7.19 14.79
C LEU A 39 12.84 -6.40 14.26
N PHE A 40 11.75 -6.33 15.02
CA PHE A 40 10.57 -5.57 14.64
C PHE A 40 10.88 -4.07 14.45
N ILE A 41 11.60 -3.46 15.40
CA ILE A 41 12.02 -2.05 15.31
C ILE A 41 12.94 -1.84 14.10
N PHE A 42 13.91 -2.74 13.90
CA PHE A 42 14.83 -2.67 12.77
C PHE A 42 14.11 -2.70 11.42
N ILE A 43 13.18 -3.65 11.25
CA ILE A 43 12.35 -3.78 10.03
C ILE A 43 11.52 -2.51 9.82
N LYS A 44 10.87 -2.01 10.88
CA LYS A 44 10.06 -0.78 10.80
C LYS A 44 10.89 0.41 10.32
N ASN A 45 12.05 0.64 10.94
CA ASN A 45 12.94 1.75 10.59
C ASN A 45 13.48 1.61 9.16
N ASN A 46 13.81 0.40 8.71
CA ASN A 46 14.24 0.17 7.33
C ASN A 46 13.14 0.49 6.32
N ASN A 47 11.88 0.13 6.62
CA ASN A 47 10.74 0.46 5.78
C ASN A 47 10.46 1.98 5.74
N GLU A 48 10.59 2.68 6.87
CA GLU A 48 10.47 4.15 6.91
C GLU A 48 11.52 4.83 6.05
N LYS A 49 12.80 4.41 6.14
CA LYS A 49 13.87 4.92 5.28
C LYS A 49 13.61 4.67 3.80
N LYS A 50 13.11 3.47 3.44
CA LYS A 50 12.73 3.16 2.06
C LYS A 50 11.63 4.09 1.56
N ASN A 51 10.62 4.38 2.39
CA ASN A 51 9.55 5.31 2.03
C ASN A 51 10.06 6.74 1.84
N ILE A 52 10.94 7.23 2.73
CA ILE A 52 11.57 8.55 2.60
C ILE A 52 12.35 8.64 1.29
N TYR A 53 13.15 7.62 0.97
CA TYR A 53 13.92 7.58 -0.27
C TYR A 53 13.02 7.65 -1.53
N ILE A 54 11.90 6.92 -1.55
CA ILE A 54 10.94 7.00 -2.66
C ILE A 54 10.25 8.37 -2.72
N ALA A 55 9.98 8.99 -1.56
CA ALA A 55 9.45 10.35 -1.49
C ALA A 55 10.41 11.38 -2.12
N GLU A 56 11.69 11.28 -1.78
CA GLU A 56 12.75 12.15 -2.34
C GLU A 56 12.84 11.99 -3.85
N LYS A 57 12.82 10.74 -4.36
CA LYS A 57 12.76 10.48 -5.81
C LYS A 57 11.54 11.11 -6.47
N TYR A 58 10.37 11.03 -5.84
CA TYR A 58 9.15 11.62 -6.39
C TYR A 58 9.27 13.15 -6.51
N VAL A 59 9.85 13.80 -5.50
CA VAL A 59 10.14 15.24 -5.52
C VAL A 59 11.17 15.58 -6.60
N GLU A 60 12.26 14.82 -6.69
CA GLU A 60 13.30 14.98 -7.71
C GLU A 60 12.73 14.89 -9.14
N ALA A 61 11.92 13.87 -9.42
CA ALA A 61 11.24 13.72 -10.70
C ALA A 61 10.35 14.94 -11.02
N GLY A 62 9.63 15.46 -10.03
CA GLY A 62 8.83 16.68 -10.17
C GLY A 62 9.68 17.92 -10.51
N LEU A 63 10.86 18.07 -9.88
CA LEU A 63 11.80 19.15 -10.19
C LEU A 63 12.37 19.02 -11.61
N LEU A 64 12.68 17.80 -12.04
CA LEU A 64 13.14 17.51 -13.40
C LEU A 64 12.07 17.86 -14.44
N LEU A 65 10.80 17.51 -14.19
CA LEU A 65 9.67 17.92 -15.03
C LEU A 65 9.57 19.44 -15.17
N ASN A 66 9.65 20.16 -14.05
CA ASN A 66 9.60 21.62 -14.05
C ASN A 66 10.80 22.25 -14.78
N SER A 67 11.92 21.52 -14.85
CA SER A 67 13.13 21.91 -15.59
C SER A 67 13.12 21.46 -17.04
N ASN A 68 11.98 21.01 -17.58
CA ASN A 68 11.81 20.45 -18.93
C ASN A 68 12.64 19.20 -19.23
N LYS A 69 13.17 18.51 -18.21
CA LYS A 69 13.92 17.25 -18.33
C LYS A 69 12.97 16.06 -18.26
N LYS A 70 12.07 15.94 -19.24
CA LYS A 70 10.97 14.96 -19.22
C LYS A 70 11.44 13.50 -19.22
N GLU A 71 12.47 13.17 -19.99
CA GLU A 71 12.97 11.78 -20.08
C GLU A 71 13.62 11.33 -18.76
N ASP A 72 14.41 12.21 -18.14
CA ASP A 72 15.01 11.93 -16.82
C ASP A 72 13.93 11.73 -15.76
N ALA A 73 12.91 12.60 -15.72
CA ALA A 73 11.80 12.47 -14.79
C ALA A 73 11.02 11.16 -15.00
N LYS A 74 10.79 10.78 -16.26
CA LYS A 74 10.11 9.52 -16.62
C LYS A 74 10.86 8.31 -16.10
N ILE A 75 12.19 8.26 -16.21
CA ILE A 75 13.00 7.16 -15.66
C ILE A 75 12.77 7.03 -14.15
N ILE A 76 12.78 8.16 -13.42
CA ILE A 76 12.55 8.14 -11.97
C ILE A 76 11.12 7.70 -11.63
N TYR A 77 10.10 8.14 -12.37
CA TYR A 77 8.72 7.68 -12.15
C TYR A 77 8.55 6.19 -12.44
N ASP A 78 9.19 5.66 -13.47
CA ASP A 78 9.21 4.22 -13.78
C ASP A 78 9.80 3.43 -12.59
N GLU A 79 10.90 3.90 -12.01
CA GLU A 79 11.50 3.30 -10.81
C GLU A 79 10.58 3.37 -9.59
N ILE A 80 9.86 4.47 -9.39
CA ILE A 80 8.90 4.63 -8.29
C ILE A 80 7.74 3.63 -8.45
N ILE A 81 7.24 3.41 -9.66
CA ILE A 81 6.19 2.41 -9.92
C ILE A 81 6.72 1.00 -9.60
N ALA A 82 7.90 0.65 -10.10
CA ALA A 82 8.53 -0.65 -9.85
C ALA A 82 8.85 -0.91 -8.37
N SER A 83 8.96 0.14 -7.55
CA SER A 83 9.22 0.01 -6.12
C SER A 83 8.04 -0.54 -5.30
N ASN A 84 6.84 -0.63 -5.89
CA ASN A 84 5.59 -1.04 -5.25
C ASN A 84 5.25 -0.21 -3.99
N ASN A 85 5.63 1.06 -3.97
CA ASN A 85 5.29 1.96 -2.87
C ASN A 85 3.80 2.31 -2.89
N LYS A 86 3.08 1.98 -1.81
CA LYS A 86 1.62 2.14 -1.72
C LYS A 86 1.10 3.55 -2.07
N PHE A 87 1.89 4.59 -1.81
CA PHE A 87 1.49 5.97 -2.04
C PHE A 87 2.12 6.56 -3.30
N TYR A 88 3.45 6.51 -3.39
CA TYR A 88 4.17 7.19 -4.47
C TYR A 88 4.05 6.50 -5.82
N SER A 89 3.84 5.17 -5.88
CA SER A 89 3.59 4.49 -7.16
C SER A 89 2.28 4.95 -7.80
N ILE A 90 1.24 5.19 -6.99
CA ILE A 90 -0.04 5.75 -7.46
C ILE A 90 0.14 7.18 -7.97
N LEU A 91 0.87 8.01 -7.23
CA LEU A 91 1.16 9.39 -7.63
C LEU A 91 2.03 9.47 -8.90
N ALA A 92 3.02 8.58 -9.02
CA ALA A 92 3.89 8.50 -10.19
C ALA A 92 3.08 8.16 -11.44
N LEU A 93 2.21 7.15 -11.38
CA LEU A 93 1.35 6.80 -12.52
C LEU A 93 0.41 7.95 -12.91
N ASN A 94 -0.24 8.59 -11.95
CA ASN A 94 -1.08 9.75 -12.22
C ASN A 94 -0.29 10.85 -12.94
N THR A 95 0.91 11.16 -12.45
CA THR A 95 1.77 12.19 -13.04
C THR A 95 2.20 11.82 -14.46
N ILE A 96 2.57 10.56 -14.71
CA ILE A 96 2.92 10.06 -16.04
C ILE A 96 1.76 10.27 -17.02
N ILE A 97 0.53 9.96 -16.61
CA ILE A 97 -0.67 10.09 -17.45
C ILE A 97 -0.99 11.58 -17.68
N GLU A 98 -1.10 12.38 -16.61
CA GLU A 98 -1.49 13.79 -16.69
C GLU A 98 -0.49 14.67 -17.45
N LYS A 99 0.81 14.33 -17.40
CA LYS A 99 1.86 15.05 -18.12
C LYS A 99 2.21 14.43 -19.47
N GLU A 100 1.46 13.39 -19.87
CA GLU A 100 1.66 12.65 -21.13
C GLU A 100 3.11 12.21 -21.33
N LEU A 101 3.78 11.75 -20.25
CA LEU A 101 5.19 11.37 -20.29
C LEU A 101 5.43 10.08 -21.10
N ILE A 102 4.41 9.25 -21.24
CA ILE A 102 4.45 7.98 -21.96
C ILE A 102 3.23 7.90 -22.86
N THR A 103 3.48 7.70 -24.16
CA THR A 103 2.44 7.53 -25.18
C THR A 103 2.10 6.06 -25.44
N ASP A 104 2.97 5.14 -25.02
CA ASP A 104 2.74 3.70 -25.13
C ASP A 104 1.61 3.25 -24.19
N LYS A 105 0.43 3.04 -24.77
CA LYS A 105 -0.79 2.59 -24.08
C LYS A 105 -0.60 1.23 -23.38
N ASN A 106 0.28 0.35 -23.88
CA ASN A 106 0.52 -0.96 -23.27
C ASN A 106 1.35 -0.82 -21.99
N LYS A 107 2.35 0.07 -22.01
CA LYS A 107 3.17 0.37 -20.84
C LYS A 107 2.35 1.00 -19.71
N ILE A 108 1.42 1.90 -20.03
CA ILE A 108 0.48 2.43 -19.01
C ILE A 108 -0.43 1.33 -18.45
N GLU A 109 -0.91 0.43 -19.31
CA GLU A 109 -1.72 -0.71 -18.86
C GLU A 109 -0.94 -1.65 -17.93
N GLU A 110 0.34 -1.89 -18.20
CA GLU A 110 1.26 -2.62 -17.31
C GLU A 110 1.40 -1.93 -15.95
N TYR A 111 1.52 -0.60 -15.92
CA TYR A 111 1.61 0.16 -14.67
C TYR A 111 0.37 0.03 -13.81
N PHE A 112 -0.82 0.07 -14.42
CA PHE A 112 -2.04 -0.21 -13.67
C PHE A 112 -2.03 -1.63 -13.07
N ASN A 113 -1.54 -2.64 -13.81
CA ASN A 113 -1.45 -4.02 -13.32
C ASN A 113 -0.46 -4.14 -12.14
N ILE A 114 0.67 -3.43 -12.19
CA ILE A 114 1.63 -3.36 -11.07
C ILE A 114 0.95 -2.81 -9.82
N LEU A 115 0.22 -1.70 -9.96
CA LEU A 115 -0.49 -1.07 -8.84
C LEU A 115 -1.61 -1.93 -8.26
N GLU A 116 -2.34 -2.68 -9.09
CA GLU A 116 -3.38 -3.63 -8.65
C GLU A 116 -2.82 -4.80 -7.83
N ALA A 117 -1.55 -5.16 -8.04
CA ALA A 117 -0.88 -6.21 -7.28
C ALA A 117 -0.37 -5.76 -5.90
N ILE A 118 -0.39 -4.45 -5.60
CA ILE A 118 0.01 -3.92 -4.30
C ILE A 118 -1.09 -4.21 -3.28
N ASP A 119 -0.69 -4.66 -2.08
CA ASP A 119 -1.59 -4.81 -0.93
C ASP A 119 -2.15 -3.43 -0.49
N LEU A 120 -3.33 -3.09 -0.99
CA LEU A 120 -4.01 -1.81 -0.80
C LEU A 120 -5.40 -2.02 -0.20
N SER A 121 -5.94 -0.98 0.43
CA SER A 121 -7.34 -0.98 0.88
C SER A 121 -8.28 -1.15 -0.32
N LYS A 122 -9.47 -1.72 -0.08
CA LYS A 122 -10.52 -1.83 -1.10
C LYS A 122 -10.77 -0.49 -1.81
N GLU A 123 -10.83 0.59 -1.04
CA GLU A 123 -11.04 1.94 -1.58
C GLU A 123 -9.95 2.37 -2.56
N ASN A 124 -8.67 2.12 -2.24
CA ASN A 124 -7.57 2.44 -3.14
C ASN A 124 -7.59 1.58 -4.40
N ILE A 125 -7.91 0.29 -4.28
CA ILE A 125 -8.06 -0.62 -5.43
C ILE A 125 -9.22 -0.17 -6.33
N ASP A 126 -10.35 0.20 -5.73
CA ASP A 126 -11.49 0.73 -6.46
C ASP A 126 -11.13 2.02 -7.21
N LEU A 127 -10.38 2.93 -6.56
CA LEU A 127 -9.91 4.17 -7.20
C LEU A 127 -8.96 3.90 -8.37
N ILE A 128 -8.02 2.96 -8.21
CA ILE A 128 -7.08 2.56 -9.27
C ILE A 128 -7.85 1.99 -10.47
N ASN A 129 -8.78 1.07 -10.21
CA ASN A 129 -9.63 0.48 -11.25
C ASN A 129 -10.53 1.52 -11.93
N PHE A 130 -11.06 2.47 -11.17
CA PHE A 130 -11.87 3.57 -11.69
C PHE A 130 -11.04 4.44 -12.65
N LYS A 131 -9.85 4.86 -12.21
CA LYS A 131 -8.91 5.61 -13.07
C LYS A 131 -8.46 4.83 -14.31
N LYS A 132 -8.23 3.52 -14.18
CA LYS A 132 -7.90 2.64 -15.32
C LYS A 132 -9.04 2.58 -16.33
N ALA A 133 -10.28 2.48 -15.85
CA ALA A 133 -11.45 2.48 -16.70
C ALA A 133 -11.60 3.79 -17.49
N LEU A 134 -11.44 4.93 -16.80
CA LEU A 134 -11.43 6.25 -17.43
C LEU A 134 -10.29 6.38 -18.45
N TYR A 135 -9.09 5.91 -18.12
CA TYR A 135 -7.96 5.89 -19.05
C TYR A 135 -8.30 5.08 -20.32
N PHE A 136 -8.93 3.90 -20.19
CA PHE A 136 -9.36 3.12 -21.36
C PHE A 136 -10.43 3.82 -22.19
N ILE A 137 -11.40 4.47 -21.56
CA ILE A 137 -12.44 5.24 -22.24
C ILE A 137 -11.79 6.36 -23.09
N ASN A 138 -10.86 7.11 -22.49
CA ASN A 138 -10.16 8.20 -23.16
C ASN A 138 -9.18 7.75 -24.25
N ASN A 139 -8.88 6.44 -24.36
CA ASN A 139 -7.88 5.89 -25.28
C ASN A 139 -8.48 4.88 -26.27
N ASP A 140 -9.75 5.05 -26.65
CA ASP A 140 -10.49 4.27 -27.64
C ASP A 140 -10.78 2.82 -27.25
N LYS A 141 -10.61 2.47 -25.97
CA LYS A 141 -10.91 1.14 -25.40
C LYS A 141 -12.24 1.16 -24.62
N LEU A 142 -13.28 1.80 -25.17
CA LEU A 142 -14.59 2.03 -24.52
C LEU A 142 -15.19 0.78 -23.89
N LYS A 143 -15.25 -0.33 -24.64
CA LYS A 143 -15.82 -1.59 -24.15
C LYS A 143 -15.11 -2.07 -22.87
N LYS A 144 -13.79 -2.04 -22.86
CA LYS A 144 -12.96 -2.49 -21.73
C LYS A 144 -13.12 -1.58 -20.52
N GLY A 145 -13.18 -0.27 -20.74
CA GLY A 145 -13.44 0.71 -19.69
C GLY A 145 -14.83 0.51 -19.06
N ASN A 146 -15.87 0.40 -19.88
CA ASN A 146 -17.25 0.20 -19.41
C ASN A 146 -17.43 -1.13 -18.67
N GLU A 147 -16.73 -2.19 -19.09
CA GLU A 147 -16.70 -3.46 -18.35
C GLU A 147 -16.09 -3.33 -16.94
N LEU A 148 -15.00 -2.55 -16.79
CA LEU A 148 -14.41 -2.25 -15.49
C LEU A 148 -15.35 -1.42 -14.61
N LEU A 149 -15.98 -0.38 -15.18
CA LEU A 149 -16.96 0.44 -14.48
C LEU A 149 -18.15 -0.39 -13.95
N LYS A 150 -18.69 -1.28 -14.79
CA LYS A 150 -19.79 -2.18 -14.38
C LYS A 150 -19.37 -3.13 -13.25
N LYS A 151 -18.14 -3.64 -13.27
CA LYS A 151 -17.60 -4.45 -12.15
C LYS A 151 -17.52 -3.65 -10.85
N LEU A 152 -17.08 -2.39 -10.91
CA LEU A 152 -17.01 -1.52 -9.73
C LEU A 152 -18.40 -1.19 -9.16
N LEU A 153 -19.40 -0.97 -10.02
CA LEU A 153 -20.80 -0.81 -9.60
C LEU A 153 -21.31 -2.06 -8.87
N ALA A 154 -21.11 -3.24 -9.45
CA ALA A 154 -21.54 -4.51 -8.86
C ALA A 154 -20.89 -4.78 -7.49
N ASN A 155 -19.66 -4.28 -7.28
CA ASN A 155 -18.91 -4.44 -6.04
C ASN A 155 -19.22 -3.38 -4.96
N ASN A 156 -20.26 -2.56 -5.17
CA ASN A 156 -20.64 -1.45 -4.28
C ASN A 156 -19.46 -0.51 -3.98
N SER A 157 -18.78 -0.05 -5.03
CA SER A 157 -17.69 0.91 -4.89
C SER A 157 -18.19 2.26 -4.33
N ASN A 158 -17.32 2.97 -3.61
CA ASN A 158 -17.58 4.35 -3.15
C ASN A 158 -17.85 5.32 -4.32
N PHE A 159 -17.41 4.98 -5.54
CA PHE A 159 -17.59 5.79 -6.74
C PHE A 159 -18.88 5.48 -7.52
N LYS A 160 -19.79 4.66 -6.98
CA LYS A 160 -20.98 4.15 -7.71
C LYS A 160 -21.83 5.24 -8.39
N GLU A 161 -22.00 6.39 -7.74
CA GLU A 161 -22.82 7.49 -8.29
C GLU A 161 -22.16 8.09 -9.53
N LEU A 162 -20.87 8.40 -9.45
CA LEU A 162 -20.06 8.87 -10.59
C LEU A 162 -20.02 7.84 -11.71
N ILE A 163 -19.89 6.56 -11.37
CA ILE A 163 -19.82 5.49 -12.37
C ILE A 163 -21.16 5.37 -13.12
N ALA A 164 -22.30 5.50 -12.43
CA ALA A 164 -23.61 5.46 -13.07
C ALA A 164 -23.77 6.61 -14.06
N GLU A 165 -23.41 7.84 -13.67
CA GLU A 165 -23.44 9.02 -14.55
C GLU A 165 -22.57 8.85 -15.80
N ILE A 166 -21.37 8.26 -15.66
CA ILE A 166 -20.49 7.99 -16.81
C ILE A 166 -21.07 6.95 -17.76
N LEU A 167 -21.81 5.96 -17.27
CA LEU A 167 -22.38 4.89 -18.10
C LEU A 167 -23.71 5.25 -18.76
N GLU A 168 -24.39 6.28 -18.28
CA GLU A 168 -25.63 6.82 -18.86
C GLU A 168 -25.35 7.78 -20.05
N ASN A 169 -24.14 8.34 -20.12
CA ASN A 169 -23.66 9.18 -21.22
C ASN A 169 -22.95 8.38 -22.33
#